data_AF-A0A1Q4Z7D4-F1
#
_entry.id   AF-A0A1Q4Z7D4-F1
#
_cell.length_a   1.000
_cell.length_b   1.000
_cell.length_c   1.000
_cell.angle_alpha   90.00
_cell.angle_beta   90.00
_cell.angle_gamma   90.00
#
_symmetry.space_group_name_H-M   'P 1'
#
loop_
_entity.id
_entity.type
_entity.pdbx_description
1 polymer ?
#
loop_
_entity_poly.entity_id
_entity_poly.type
_entity_poly.pdbx_seq_one_letter_code
_entity_poly.pdbx_strand_id
1 'polypeptide(L)'
;MTVVAAAGNENHNADRSSPARAGGVISVSATDGSDTRASFGNYGKVDMFAPGYGVRTAWLDADNQYNTVSGTSFSAPLVAGAAALYLQRNPSASPGAVASALYANATPNKVSNPGPGSANRLLFVGAPPATHAGMTWARLTQRSDGVVQVGRDATTNAYTGDTPATASLPVLCIRIDGRRAPAGIPTTGFGRWAGGAVAVTPAIPGAQLTSLAAADAICAAQFGSGWRMAEFHDGGGWSLWASGNLPAGRFWTSINDQPANPWN
;
A
#
# COMPACT_ATOMS: atom_id res chain seq x y z
N MET A 1 9.59 -20.02 -7.33
CA MET A 1 9.79 -19.65 -5.90
C MET A 1 10.60 -18.37 -5.85
N THR A 2 10.23 -17.42 -4.99
CA THR A 2 11.05 -16.22 -4.73
C THR A 2 12.21 -16.60 -3.81
N VAL A 3 13.45 -16.25 -4.18
CA VAL A 3 14.65 -16.54 -3.40
C VAL A 3 15.34 -15.23 -3.06
N VAL A 4 15.63 -15.03 -1.78
CA VAL A 4 16.34 -13.86 -1.26
C VAL A 4 17.61 -14.37 -0.58
N ALA A 5 18.76 -13.77 -0.90
CA ALA A 5 20.04 -14.19 -0.35
C ALA A 5 20.86 -13.00 0.14
N ALA A 6 21.66 -13.24 1.16
CA ALA A 6 22.68 -12.32 1.63
C ALA A 6 23.77 -12.16 0.54
N ALA A 7 24.18 -10.91 0.28
CA ALA A 7 25.24 -10.60 -0.67
C ALA A 7 26.63 -11.07 -0.21
N GLY A 8 26.83 -11.22 1.11
CA GLY A 8 28.10 -11.57 1.75
C GLY A 8 28.71 -10.39 2.52
N ASN A 9 29.67 -10.69 3.40
CA ASN A 9 30.21 -9.77 4.41
C ASN A 9 31.72 -9.52 4.24
N GLU A 10 32.22 -9.53 3.01
CA GLU A 10 33.65 -9.51 2.71
C GLU A 10 34.11 -8.22 2.00
N ASN A 11 33.23 -7.24 1.85
CA ASN A 11 33.47 -5.97 1.16
C ASN A 11 34.06 -6.16 -0.27
N HIS A 12 33.53 -7.10 -1.03
CA HIS A 12 33.88 -7.29 -2.44
C HIS A 12 32.65 -7.40 -3.34
N ASN A 13 32.86 -7.56 -4.65
CA ASN A 13 31.77 -7.73 -5.59
C ASN A 13 31.03 -9.07 -5.34
N ALA A 14 29.72 -9.01 -5.08
CA ALA A 14 28.81 -10.13 -4.87
C ALA A 14 28.70 -11.08 -6.07
N ASP A 15 29.16 -10.67 -7.27
CA ASP A 15 29.34 -11.55 -8.44
C ASP A 15 30.23 -12.76 -8.14
N ARG A 16 31.08 -12.67 -7.11
CA ARG A 16 31.97 -13.75 -6.69
C ARG A 16 31.33 -14.68 -5.66
N SER A 17 30.16 -14.34 -5.14
CA SER A 17 29.51 -15.05 -4.03
C SER A 17 28.35 -15.89 -4.52
N SER A 18 28.28 -17.15 -4.07
CA SER A 18 27.09 -18.00 -4.22
C SER A 18 26.36 -18.11 -2.89
N PRO A 19 25.02 -18.07 -2.85
CA PRO A 19 24.10 -18.02 -3.99
C PRO A 19 23.81 -16.60 -4.54
N ALA A 20 24.38 -15.54 -3.97
CA ALA A 20 24.09 -14.15 -4.31
C ALA A 20 24.18 -13.82 -5.82
N ARG A 21 25.15 -14.41 -6.54
CA ARG A 21 25.34 -14.19 -7.98
C ARG A 21 24.34 -14.91 -8.89
N ALA A 22 23.52 -15.82 -8.37
CA ALA A 22 22.64 -16.63 -9.22
C ALA A 22 21.53 -15.77 -9.85
N GLY A 23 21.17 -16.08 -11.10
CA GLY A 23 20.04 -15.42 -11.77
C GLY A 23 18.73 -15.74 -11.05
N GLY A 24 17.86 -14.74 -10.86
CA GLY A 24 16.57 -14.89 -10.19
C GLY A 24 16.63 -14.90 -8.66
N VAL A 25 17.81 -14.75 -8.07
CA VAL A 25 17.99 -14.49 -6.63
C VAL A 25 18.00 -12.98 -6.40
N ILE A 26 17.25 -12.52 -5.40
CA ILE A 26 17.34 -11.15 -4.90
C ILE A 26 18.54 -11.07 -3.95
N SER A 27 19.65 -10.50 -4.43
CA SER A 27 20.90 -10.30 -3.68
C SER A 27 20.82 -9.05 -2.80
N VAL A 28 20.97 -9.22 -1.49
CA VAL A 28 20.72 -8.17 -0.48
C VAL A 28 21.98 -7.82 0.29
N SER A 29 22.39 -6.55 0.22
CA SER A 29 23.48 -6.01 1.05
C SER A 29 22.93 -5.21 2.25
N ALA A 30 23.81 -4.83 3.17
CA ALA A 30 23.46 -4.26 4.47
C ALA A 30 23.69 -2.75 4.53
N THR A 31 22.78 -2.02 5.19
CA THR A 31 23.00 -0.64 5.65
C THR A 31 23.07 -0.54 7.16
N ASP A 32 23.68 0.55 7.63
CA ASP A 32 23.58 1.02 9.01
C ASP A 32 22.44 2.03 9.22
N GLY A 33 22.31 2.53 10.45
CA GLY A 33 21.29 3.51 10.82
C GLY A 33 21.47 4.92 10.25
N SER A 34 22.54 5.16 9.48
CA SER A 34 22.79 6.40 8.73
C SER A 34 22.62 6.20 7.22
N ASP A 35 21.90 5.15 6.82
CA ASP A 35 21.72 4.73 5.42
C ASP A 35 23.04 4.55 4.65
N THR A 36 24.14 4.23 5.34
CA THR A 36 25.42 3.92 4.71
C THR A 36 25.55 2.42 4.53
N ARG A 37 26.06 1.97 3.37
CA ARG A 37 26.40 0.55 3.21
C ARG A 37 27.34 0.15 4.33
N ALA A 38 26.99 -0.90 5.07
CA ALA A 38 27.84 -1.44 6.11
C ALA A 38 29.22 -1.78 5.53
N SER A 39 30.29 -1.45 6.23
CA SER A 39 31.67 -1.56 5.70
C SER A 39 32.03 -2.98 5.25
N PHE A 40 31.41 -4.01 5.85
CA PHE A 40 31.56 -5.41 5.47
C PHE A 40 30.69 -5.84 4.28
N GLY A 41 29.57 -5.15 3.99
CA GLY A 41 28.58 -5.64 3.03
C GLY A 41 29.13 -5.68 1.60
N ASN A 42 28.99 -6.80 0.90
CA ASN A 42 29.38 -6.88 -0.51
C ASN A 42 28.58 -5.89 -1.39
N TYR A 43 29.14 -5.56 -2.55
CA TYR A 43 28.60 -4.60 -3.52
C TYR A 43 28.59 -5.20 -4.94
N GLY A 44 28.29 -4.41 -5.98
CA GLY A 44 28.28 -4.90 -7.36
C GLY A 44 26.96 -5.57 -7.70
N LYS A 45 26.93 -6.91 -7.86
CA LYS A 45 25.68 -7.64 -8.11
C LYS A 45 24.79 -7.76 -6.86
N VAL A 46 24.29 -6.60 -6.44
CA VAL A 46 23.37 -6.36 -5.33
C VAL A 46 22.14 -5.69 -5.91
N ASP A 47 20.98 -6.31 -5.71
CA ASP A 47 19.72 -5.81 -6.25
C ASP A 47 19.09 -4.73 -5.38
N MET A 48 19.33 -4.82 -4.08
CA MET A 48 18.85 -3.87 -3.07
C MET A 48 19.60 -3.99 -1.74
N PHE A 49 19.36 -3.03 -0.86
CA PHE A 49 19.88 -2.97 0.49
C PHE A 49 18.76 -3.03 1.52
N ALA A 50 19.06 -3.53 2.71
CA ALA A 50 18.17 -3.41 3.88
C ALA A 50 19.00 -3.23 5.16
N PRO A 51 18.41 -2.76 6.27
CA PRO A 51 19.10 -2.65 7.54
C PRO A 51 19.78 -3.97 7.92
N GLY A 52 21.05 -3.91 8.29
CA GLY A 52 21.86 -5.09 8.59
C GLY A 52 23.02 -4.86 9.55
N TYR A 53 23.21 -3.63 10.03
CA TYR A 53 24.20 -3.30 11.06
C TYR A 53 23.49 -2.97 12.37
N GLY A 54 23.84 -3.66 13.46
CA GLY A 54 23.25 -3.42 14.78
C GLY A 54 21.76 -3.81 14.87
N VAL A 55 21.37 -4.89 14.21
CA VAL A 55 19.99 -5.39 14.20
C VAL A 55 19.74 -6.19 15.47
N ARG A 56 18.72 -5.81 16.24
CA ARG A 56 18.26 -6.58 17.40
C ARG A 56 17.30 -7.67 16.95
N THR A 57 17.61 -8.93 17.25
CA THR A 57 16.80 -10.10 16.85
C THR A 57 16.70 -11.10 18.00
N ALA A 58 15.71 -12.00 17.92
CA ALA A 58 15.57 -13.13 18.83
C ALA A 58 16.84 -14.01 18.83
N TRP A 59 17.14 -14.62 19.98
CA TRP A 59 18.35 -15.40 20.19
C TRP A 59 18.07 -16.76 20.83
N LEU A 60 18.96 -17.73 20.59
CA LEU A 60 18.73 -19.15 20.90
C LEU A 60 18.91 -19.54 22.37
N ASP A 61 19.39 -18.61 23.21
CA ASP A 61 19.75 -18.93 24.60
C ASP A 61 18.53 -19.11 25.52
N ALA A 62 17.39 -18.44 25.24
CA ALA A 62 16.07 -18.72 25.82
C ALA A 62 14.93 -17.96 25.09
N ASP A 63 13.67 -18.34 25.33
CA ASP A 63 12.46 -17.84 24.64
C ASP A 63 12.26 -16.31 24.64
N ASN A 64 12.84 -15.60 25.61
CA ASN A 64 12.73 -14.13 25.73
C ASN A 64 14.07 -13.41 25.56
N GLN A 65 15.04 -14.06 24.93
CA GLN A 65 16.36 -13.47 24.70
C GLN A 65 16.51 -12.84 23.33
N TYR A 66 17.31 -11.77 23.30
CA TYR A 66 17.60 -11.00 22.11
C TYR A 66 19.09 -10.71 22.05
N ASN A 67 19.62 -10.66 20.84
CA ASN A 67 20.99 -10.25 20.59
C ASN A 67 21.02 -9.15 19.52
N THR A 68 22.08 -8.33 19.55
CA THR A 68 22.32 -7.30 18.54
C THR A 68 23.46 -7.76 17.64
N VAL A 69 23.16 -7.91 16.36
CA VAL A 69 24.01 -8.59 15.39
C VAL A 69 24.14 -7.77 14.11
N SER A 70 25.22 -8.02 13.37
CA SER A 70 25.50 -7.33 12.11
C SER A 70 25.85 -8.34 11.02
N GLY A 71 25.30 -8.13 9.83
CA GLY A 71 25.55 -8.97 8.66
C GLY A 71 24.47 -8.83 7.60
N THR A 72 24.84 -9.04 6.34
CA THR A 72 23.89 -9.16 5.22
C THR A 72 22.89 -10.31 5.41
N SER A 73 23.25 -11.31 6.23
CA SER A 73 22.35 -12.39 6.71
C SER A 73 21.13 -11.88 7.47
N PHE A 74 21.20 -10.69 8.07
CA PHE A 74 20.07 -10.07 8.79
C PHE A 74 19.30 -9.09 7.90
N SER A 75 19.90 -8.62 6.80
CA SER A 75 19.21 -7.84 5.76
C SER A 75 18.32 -8.72 4.87
N ALA A 76 18.81 -9.89 4.46
CA ALA A 76 18.06 -10.83 3.62
C ALA A 76 16.66 -11.21 4.17
N PRO A 77 16.49 -11.58 5.46
CA PRO A 77 15.16 -11.92 5.99
C PRO A 77 14.20 -10.72 6.03
N LEU A 78 14.67 -9.48 6.14
CA LEU A 78 13.79 -8.30 6.02
C LEU A 78 13.19 -8.19 4.62
N VAL A 79 14.01 -8.40 3.58
CA VAL A 79 13.55 -8.42 2.18
C VAL A 79 12.63 -9.62 1.92
N ALA A 80 12.92 -10.79 2.51
CA ALA A 80 12.04 -11.95 2.44
C ALA A 80 10.67 -11.68 3.10
N GLY A 81 10.63 -10.99 4.24
CA GLY A 81 9.40 -10.54 4.87
C GLY A 81 8.60 -9.58 3.99
N ALA A 82 9.26 -8.63 3.32
CA ALA A 82 8.61 -7.74 2.36
C ALA A 82 8.01 -8.50 1.16
N ALA A 83 8.75 -9.49 0.64
CA ALA A 83 8.25 -10.38 -0.41
C ALA A 83 6.99 -11.15 0.06
N ALA A 84 7.00 -11.66 1.29
CA ALA A 84 5.85 -12.35 1.88
C ALA A 84 4.63 -11.44 2.02
N LEU A 85 4.80 -10.19 2.47
CA LEU A 85 3.72 -9.21 2.55
C LEU A 85 3.14 -8.88 1.17
N TYR A 86 3.98 -8.80 0.14
CA TYR A 86 3.51 -8.60 -1.23
C TYR A 86 2.71 -9.82 -1.73
N LEU A 87 3.22 -11.03 -1.50
CA LEU A 87 2.57 -12.30 -1.87
C LEU A 87 1.25 -12.52 -1.12
N GLN A 88 1.13 -12.05 0.13
CA GLN A 88 -0.13 -12.10 0.87
C GLN A 88 -1.26 -11.37 0.13
N ARG A 89 -0.94 -10.27 -0.56
CA ARG A 89 -1.90 -9.50 -1.38
C ARG A 89 -1.98 -9.98 -2.83
N ASN A 90 -0.95 -10.67 -3.31
CA ASN A 90 -0.81 -11.13 -4.69
C ASN A 90 -0.39 -12.61 -4.71
N PRO A 91 -1.25 -13.54 -4.26
CA PRO A 91 -0.86 -14.93 -4.00
C PRO A 91 -0.42 -15.71 -5.25
N SER A 92 -0.82 -15.25 -6.45
CA SER A 92 -0.44 -15.83 -7.74
C SER A 92 0.75 -15.13 -8.42
N ALA A 93 1.36 -14.14 -7.78
CA ALA A 93 2.48 -13.40 -8.37
C ALA A 93 3.69 -14.32 -8.63
N SER A 94 4.27 -14.20 -9.82
CA SER A 94 5.51 -14.89 -10.17
C SER A 94 6.71 -14.31 -9.38
N PRO A 95 7.81 -15.07 -9.19
CA PRO A 95 9.00 -14.56 -8.52
C PRO A 95 9.55 -13.25 -9.14
N GLY A 96 9.49 -13.13 -10.47
CA GLY A 96 9.87 -11.91 -11.18
C GLY A 96 8.94 -10.72 -10.90
N ALA A 97 7.64 -10.96 -10.77
CA ALA A 97 6.68 -9.92 -10.38
C ALA A 97 6.92 -9.46 -8.94
N VAL A 98 7.22 -10.38 -8.02
CA VAL A 98 7.59 -10.06 -6.63
C VAL A 98 8.85 -9.19 -6.58
N ALA A 99 9.92 -9.61 -7.28
CA ALA A 99 11.17 -8.85 -7.34
C ALA A 99 10.94 -7.45 -7.92
N SER A 100 10.23 -7.35 -9.05
CA SER A 100 9.91 -6.07 -9.70
C SER A 100 9.12 -5.14 -8.78
N ALA A 101 8.13 -5.68 -8.06
CA ALA A 101 7.34 -4.89 -7.10
C ALA A 101 8.20 -4.38 -5.94
N LEU A 102 9.10 -5.20 -5.40
CA LEU A 102 10.02 -4.75 -4.35
C LEU A 102 10.99 -3.68 -4.85
N TYR A 103 11.53 -3.82 -6.07
CA TYR A 103 12.44 -2.84 -6.65
C TYR A 103 11.75 -1.51 -6.95
N ALA A 104 10.52 -1.55 -7.44
CA ALA A 104 9.71 -0.36 -7.70
C ALA A 104 9.31 0.36 -6.41
N ASN A 105 9.09 -0.38 -5.32
CA ASN A 105 8.69 0.18 -4.03
C ASN A 105 9.87 0.68 -3.19
N ALA A 106 11.08 0.22 -3.46
CA ALA A 106 12.27 0.60 -2.70
C ALA A 106 12.55 2.10 -2.78
N THR A 107 13.09 2.68 -1.70
CA THR A 107 13.50 4.08 -1.69
C THR A 107 14.75 4.25 -2.56
N PRO A 108 14.70 5.02 -3.66
CA PRO A 108 15.82 5.11 -4.59
C PRO A 108 16.89 6.08 -4.06
N ASN A 109 18.15 5.78 -4.37
CA ASN A 109 19.30 6.69 -4.19
C ASN A 109 19.50 7.19 -2.74
N LYS A 110 19.10 6.39 -1.73
CA LYS A 110 19.31 6.74 -0.32
C LYS A 110 20.59 6.17 0.26
N VAL A 111 21.07 5.05 -0.26
CA VAL A 111 22.24 4.39 0.31
C VAL A 111 23.48 5.20 -0.02
N SER A 112 24.18 5.64 1.03
CA SER A 112 25.50 6.26 0.92
C SER A 112 26.56 5.18 0.68
N ASN A 113 27.45 5.42 -0.28
CA ASN A 113 28.50 4.49 -0.70
C ASN A 113 27.99 3.06 -1.02
N PRO A 114 27.02 2.89 -1.94
CA PRO A 114 26.47 1.57 -2.28
C PRO A 114 27.51 0.64 -2.92
N GLY A 115 28.66 1.17 -3.34
CA GLY A 115 29.70 0.46 -4.06
C GLY A 115 29.40 0.39 -5.58
N PRO A 116 30.44 0.34 -6.44
CA PRO A 116 30.25 0.34 -7.89
C PRO A 116 29.42 -0.85 -8.36
N GLY A 117 28.48 -0.61 -9.28
CA GLY A 117 27.63 -1.65 -9.88
C GLY A 117 26.39 -2.03 -9.06
N SER A 118 26.32 -1.66 -7.78
CA SER A 118 25.16 -1.92 -6.93
C SER A 118 23.94 -1.10 -7.34
N ALA A 119 22.76 -1.71 -7.33
CA ALA A 119 21.52 -0.96 -7.46
C ALA A 119 21.20 -0.20 -6.17
N ASN A 120 21.17 1.13 -6.22
CA ASN A 120 20.91 1.97 -5.05
C ASN A 120 19.40 2.01 -4.71
N ARG A 121 18.93 0.93 -4.10
CA ARG A 121 17.54 0.70 -3.70
C ARG A 121 17.53 0.28 -2.24
N LEU A 122 16.99 1.11 -1.34
CA LEU A 122 16.82 0.75 0.06
C LEU A 122 15.43 0.14 0.27
N LEU A 123 15.36 -1.03 0.90
CA LEU A 123 14.12 -1.74 1.18
C LEU A 123 13.09 -0.81 1.82
N PHE A 124 11.88 -0.83 1.28
CA PHE A 124 10.76 -0.10 1.82
C PHE A 124 9.51 -1.00 1.86
N VAL A 125 8.88 -1.04 3.03
CA VAL A 125 7.65 -1.79 3.30
C VAL A 125 6.57 -0.79 3.70
N GLY A 126 5.49 -0.78 2.91
CA GLY A 126 4.47 0.26 2.96
C GLY A 126 4.17 0.71 1.54
N ALA A 127 3.20 1.59 1.40
CA ALA A 127 3.04 2.31 0.15
C ALA A 127 3.97 3.51 0.14
N PRO A 128 4.55 3.87 -1.02
CA PRO A 128 5.42 5.03 -1.11
C PRO A 128 4.68 6.22 -0.50
N PRO A 129 5.37 7.17 0.16
CA PRO A 129 4.70 8.38 0.61
C PRO A 129 3.98 8.97 -0.61
N ALA A 130 2.65 8.98 -0.59
CA ALA A 130 1.91 9.55 -1.69
C ALA A 130 2.32 11.01 -1.75
N THR A 131 2.88 11.42 -2.88
CA THR A 131 3.20 12.82 -3.13
C THR A 131 1.93 13.65 -3.32
N HIS A 132 0.76 13.00 -3.39
CA HIS A 132 -0.54 13.61 -3.61
C HIS A 132 -1.55 13.23 -2.52
N ALA A 133 -2.46 14.15 -2.24
CA ALA A 133 -3.60 13.90 -1.38
C ALA A 133 -4.65 13.07 -2.14
N GLY A 134 -5.38 12.21 -1.42
CA GLY A 134 -6.59 11.58 -1.94
C GLY A 134 -7.83 12.41 -1.62
N MET A 135 -8.84 12.30 -2.47
CA MET A 135 -10.17 12.85 -2.23
C MET A 135 -10.89 12.01 -1.17
N THR A 136 -11.59 12.69 -0.27
CA THR A 136 -12.49 12.04 0.68
C THR A 136 -13.86 12.69 0.68
N TRP A 137 -14.88 11.89 1.00
CA TRP A 137 -16.25 12.36 1.16
C TRP A 137 -16.71 12.20 2.60
N ALA A 138 -17.61 13.07 3.02
CA ALA A 138 -18.21 13.03 4.35
C ALA A 138 -19.63 12.46 4.31
N ARG A 139 -20.06 11.87 5.43
CA ARG A 139 -21.49 11.59 5.64
C ARG A 139 -22.25 12.91 5.83
N LEU A 140 -23.05 13.28 4.84
CA LEU A 140 -23.83 14.53 4.85
C LEU A 140 -25.13 14.38 5.66
N THR A 141 -25.82 13.25 5.50
CA THR A 141 -27.09 13.00 6.18
C THR A 141 -27.30 11.51 6.39
N GLN A 142 -27.85 11.12 7.54
CA GLN A 142 -28.29 9.76 7.85
C GLN A 142 -29.78 9.81 8.20
N ARG A 143 -30.62 9.14 7.41
CA ARG A 143 -32.04 8.97 7.70
C ARG A 143 -32.26 7.74 8.58
N SER A 144 -33.34 7.75 9.36
CA SER A 144 -33.75 6.65 10.24
C SER A 144 -34.21 5.40 9.50
N ASP A 145 -34.57 5.52 8.22
CA ASP A 145 -34.99 4.41 7.35
C ASP A 145 -33.80 3.68 6.68
N GLY A 146 -32.58 3.90 7.15
CA GLY A 146 -31.39 3.23 6.64
C GLY A 146 -30.94 3.76 5.27
N VAL A 147 -31.16 5.05 5.02
CA VAL A 147 -30.75 5.75 3.81
C VAL A 147 -29.76 6.85 4.17
N VAL A 148 -28.66 6.94 3.43
CA VAL A 148 -27.56 7.86 3.72
C VAL A 148 -27.24 8.69 2.49
N GLN A 149 -26.92 9.97 2.73
CA GLN A 149 -26.26 10.82 1.74
C GLN A 149 -24.79 10.98 2.13
N VAL A 150 -23.91 10.67 1.18
CA VAL A 150 -22.47 10.82 1.33
C VAL A 150 -21.96 11.65 0.16
N GLY A 151 -21.01 12.55 0.39
CA GLY A 151 -20.61 13.50 -0.63
C GLY A 151 -19.60 14.53 -0.15
N ARG A 152 -19.45 15.56 -0.97
CA ARG A 152 -18.58 16.69 -0.69
C ARG A 152 -19.07 17.50 0.51
N ASP A 153 -18.11 17.97 1.29
CA ASP A 153 -18.27 19.08 2.22
C ASP A 153 -17.28 20.21 1.87
N ALA A 154 -17.07 21.16 2.79
CA ALA A 154 -16.17 22.30 2.58
C ALA A 154 -14.69 21.93 2.38
N THR A 155 -14.26 20.74 2.82
CA THR A 155 -12.86 20.29 2.72
C THR A 155 -12.60 19.49 1.45
N THR A 156 -13.65 18.91 0.86
CA THR A 156 -13.53 17.97 -0.25
C THR A 156 -12.95 18.63 -1.49
N ASN A 157 -11.88 18.05 -2.04
CA ASN A 157 -11.23 18.55 -3.25
C ASN A 157 -11.07 17.43 -4.28
N ALA A 158 -11.94 17.46 -5.29
CA ALA A 158 -11.98 16.50 -6.37
C ALA A 158 -10.87 16.68 -7.41
N TYR A 159 -10.14 17.80 -7.39
CA TYR A 159 -9.14 18.13 -8.41
C TYR A 159 -7.73 17.72 -7.99
N THR A 160 -7.37 17.90 -6.72
CA THR A 160 -6.01 17.62 -6.22
C THR A 160 -5.99 16.78 -4.95
N GLY A 161 -7.15 16.33 -4.48
CA GLY A 161 -7.30 15.65 -3.20
C GLY A 161 -7.29 16.60 -2.01
N ASP A 162 -7.77 16.10 -0.88
CA ASP A 162 -7.97 16.88 0.35
C ASP A 162 -7.35 16.24 1.60
N THR A 163 -6.98 14.97 1.54
CA THR A 163 -6.46 14.22 2.67
C THR A 163 -5.13 13.55 2.29
N PRO A 164 -4.04 13.75 3.07
CA PRO A 164 -2.78 13.06 2.83
C PRO A 164 -2.95 11.54 2.85
N ALA A 165 -2.34 10.81 1.92
CA ALA A 165 -2.50 9.36 1.88
C ALA A 165 -1.90 8.63 3.11
N THR A 166 -1.12 9.31 3.95
CA THR A 166 -0.69 8.78 5.24
C THR A 166 -1.82 8.71 6.27
N ALA A 167 -2.91 9.46 6.07
CA ALA A 167 -4.07 9.43 6.96
C ALA A 167 -4.78 8.07 6.86
N SER A 168 -5.28 7.60 7.99
CA SER A 168 -6.07 6.37 8.06
C SER A 168 -7.56 6.69 8.13
N LEU A 169 -8.31 6.34 7.09
CA LEU A 169 -9.75 6.53 6.99
C LEU A 169 -10.43 5.27 6.45
N PRO A 170 -11.72 5.03 6.76
CA PRO A 170 -12.48 3.96 6.13
C PRO A 170 -12.62 4.18 4.61
N VAL A 171 -12.66 3.10 3.83
CA VAL A 171 -13.00 3.15 2.41
C VAL A 171 -14.53 3.14 2.27
N LEU A 172 -15.08 4.09 1.52
CA LEU A 172 -16.49 4.06 1.13
C LEU A 172 -16.67 2.99 0.06
N CYS A 173 -17.39 1.93 0.40
CA CYS A 173 -17.71 0.84 -0.52
C CYS A 173 -19.16 0.94 -0.95
N ILE A 174 -19.43 0.58 -2.20
CA ILE A 174 -20.76 0.55 -2.78
C ILE A 174 -21.00 -0.77 -3.54
N ARG A 175 -22.24 -1.23 -3.51
CA ARG A 175 -22.75 -2.28 -4.39
C ARG A 175 -24.00 -1.78 -5.11
N ILE A 176 -23.92 -1.70 -6.43
CA ILE A 176 -25.05 -1.35 -7.29
C ILE A 176 -25.83 -2.63 -7.61
N ASP A 177 -27.09 -2.69 -7.19
CA ASP A 177 -27.96 -3.86 -7.36
C ASP A 177 -29.33 -3.52 -7.95
N GLY A 178 -29.51 -2.28 -8.42
CA GLY A 178 -30.73 -1.83 -9.09
C GLY A 178 -31.92 -1.62 -8.16
N ARG A 179 -31.70 -1.58 -6.84
CA ARG A 179 -32.78 -1.30 -5.88
C ARG A 179 -33.43 0.06 -6.15
N ARG A 180 -34.75 0.12 -5.96
CA ARG A 180 -35.53 1.35 -6.19
C ARG A 180 -35.20 2.43 -5.15
N ALA A 181 -35.28 3.68 -5.57
CA ALA A 181 -35.10 4.83 -4.69
C ALA A 181 -36.24 4.90 -3.65
N PRO A 182 -35.92 5.08 -2.36
CA PRO A 182 -36.90 5.39 -1.33
C PRO A 182 -37.60 6.74 -1.60
N ALA A 183 -38.76 6.94 -0.98
CA ALA A 183 -39.51 8.18 -1.12
C ALA A 183 -38.69 9.41 -0.70
N GLY A 184 -38.80 10.49 -1.48
CA GLY A 184 -38.13 11.76 -1.25
C GLY A 184 -36.65 11.79 -1.63
N ILE A 185 -36.13 10.77 -2.31
CA ILE A 185 -34.75 10.75 -2.82
C ILE A 185 -34.72 11.13 -4.30
N PRO A 186 -33.86 12.08 -4.73
CA PRO A 186 -33.71 12.44 -6.15
C PRO A 186 -33.23 11.25 -7.00
N THR A 187 -33.80 11.07 -8.19
CA THR A 187 -33.41 10.01 -9.14
C THR A 187 -32.69 10.54 -10.39
N THR A 188 -32.61 11.86 -10.56
CA THR A 188 -31.99 12.53 -11.70
C THR A 188 -31.05 13.64 -11.24
N GLY A 189 -30.08 14.02 -12.08
CA GLY A 189 -29.12 15.08 -11.78
C GLY A 189 -27.96 14.63 -10.88
N PHE A 190 -27.30 15.61 -10.27
CA PHE A 190 -26.22 15.44 -9.29
C PHE A 190 -26.78 15.11 -7.91
N GLY A 191 -26.06 14.30 -7.13
CA GLY A 191 -26.54 13.87 -5.82
C GLY A 191 -27.78 13.00 -5.89
N ARG A 192 -27.93 12.17 -6.92
CA ARG A 192 -29.08 11.27 -7.08
C ARG A 192 -28.87 9.93 -6.35
N TRP A 193 -29.93 9.13 -6.32
CA TRP A 193 -29.90 7.73 -5.93
C TRP A 193 -28.92 6.93 -6.79
N ALA A 194 -27.97 6.27 -6.13
CA ALA A 194 -26.99 5.45 -6.82
C ALA A 194 -27.57 4.11 -7.33
N GLY A 195 -28.72 3.66 -6.82
CA GLY A 195 -29.27 2.35 -7.18
C GLY A 195 -28.63 1.18 -6.42
N GLY A 196 -28.15 1.42 -5.19
CA GLY A 196 -27.36 0.44 -4.46
C GLY A 196 -27.27 0.68 -2.95
N ALA A 197 -26.44 -0.13 -2.30
CA ALA A 197 -26.08 0.00 -0.89
C ALA A 197 -24.64 0.47 -0.71
N VAL A 198 -24.39 1.20 0.38
CA VAL A 198 -23.05 1.60 0.83
C VAL A 198 -22.73 1.05 2.22
N ALA A 199 -21.44 0.82 2.43
CA ALA A 199 -20.84 0.42 3.69
C ALA A 199 -19.41 0.96 3.76
N VAL A 200 -18.78 0.91 4.93
CA VAL A 200 -17.39 1.37 5.11
C VAL A 200 -16.54 0.31 5.77
N THR A 201 -15.30 0.17 5.31
CA THR A 201 -14.31 -0.77 5.87
C THR A 201 -13.82 -0.31 7.24
N PRO A 202 -13.01 -1.11 7.96
CA PRO A 202 -12.08 -0.55 8.93
C PRO A 202 -11.17 0.52 8.29
N ALA A 203 -10.68 1.47 9.09
CA ALA A 203 -9.81 2.52 8.59
C ALA A 203 -8.46 1.96 8.10
N ILE A 204 -8.01 2.42 6.93
CA ILE A 204 -6.71 2.08 6.36
C ILE A 204 -5.98 3.35 5.91
N PRO A 205 -4.64 3.37 5.93
CA PRO A 205 -3.87 4.43 5.30
C PRO A 205 -4.25 4.55 3.81
N GLY A 206 -4.52 5.77 3.34
CA GLY A 206 -4.81 6.02 1.93
C GLY A 206 -3.74 5.47 0.99
N ALA A 207 -2.47 5.43 1.43
CA ALA A 207 -1.35 4.91 0.67
C ALA A 207 -1.55 3.41 0.33
N GLN A 208 -2.30 2.64 1.12
CA GLN A 208 -2.64 1.26 0.78
C GLN A 208 -3.56 1.13 -0.45
N LEU A 209 -4.25 2.20 -0.83
CA LEU A 209 -5.03 2.29 -2.06
C LEU A 209 -4.06 2.61 -3.20
N THR A 210 -3.53 1.56 -3.85
CA THR A 210 -2.48 1.69 -4.89
C THR A 210 -3.03 1.69 -6.32
N SER A 211 -4.32 1.43 -6.48
CA SER A 211 -5.07 1.50 -7.75
C SER A 211 -6.57 1.34 -7.46
N LEU A 212 -7.42 1.66 -8.44
CA LEU A 212 -8.84 1.35 -8.35
C LEU A 212 -9.09 -0.16 -8.11
N ALA A 213 -8.37 -1.03 -8.82
CA ALA A 213 -8.50 -2.48 -8.64
C ALA A 213 -8.13 -2.95 -7.21
N ALA A 214 -7.10 -2.35 -6.60
CA ALA A 214 -6.74 -2.63 -5.22
C ALA A 214 -7.80 -2.14 -4.24
N ALA A 215 -8.35 -0.94 -4.46
CA ALA A 215 -9.44 -0.39 -3.65
C ALA A 215 -10.71 -1.24 -3.74
N ASP A 216 -11.08 -1.68 -4.94
CA ASP A 216 -12.21 -2.57 -5.19
C ASP A 216 -12.02 -3.92 -4.52
N ALA A 217 -10.81 -4.48 -4.58
CA ALA A 217 -10.48 -5.74 -3.91
C ALA A 217 -10.64 -5.64 -2.38
N ILE A 218 -10.32 -4.49 -1.77
CA ILE A 218 -10.56 -4.27 -0.34
C ILE A 218 -12.06 -4.31 -0.02
N CYS A 219 -12.89 -3.63 -0.81
CA CYS A 219 -14.34 -3.67 -0.64
C CYS A 219 -14.92 -5.07 -0.86
N ALA A 220 -14.47 -5.78 -1.90
CA ALA A 220 -14.91 -7.13 -2.21
C ALA A 220 -14.48 -8.14 -1.14
N ALA A 221 -13.28 -8.01 -0.58
CA ALA A 221 -12.81 -8.86 0.51
C ALA A 221 -13.63 -8.64 1.80
N GLN A 222 -14.04 -7.40 2.07
CA GLN A 222 -14.80 -7.07 3.27
C GLN A 222 -16.29 -7.43 3.19
N PHE A 223 -16.90 -7.24 2.02
CA PHE A 223 -18.37 -7.30 1.87
C PHE A 223 -18.87 -8.32 0.85
N GLY A 224 -17.97 -9.00 0.15
CA GLY A 224 -18.27 -10.01 -0.87
C GLY A 224 -18.32 -9.46 -2.30
N SER A 225 -18.62 -10.34 -3.25
CA SER A 225 -18.62 -10.01 -4.67
C SER A 225 -19.64 -8.91 -5.03
N GLY A 226 -19.24 -8.05 -5.98
CA GLY A 226 -20.05 -6.92 -6.45
C GLY A 226 -19.93 -5.65 -5.60
N TRP A 227 -19.23 -5.69 -4.47
CA TRP A 227 -18.81 -4.50 -3.75
C TRP A 227 -17.50 -3.94 -4.33
N ARG A 228 -17.46 -2.63 -4.49
CA ARG A 228 -16.29 -1.89 -4.99
C ARG A 228 -16.15 -0.56 -4.27
N MET A 229 -15.04 0.15 -4.47
CA MET A 229 -14.92 1.51 -3.97
C MET A 229 -15.99 2.38 -4.61
N ALA A 230 -16.62 3.26 -3.83
CA ALA A 230 -17.54 4.25 -4.37
C ALA A 230 -16.77 5.23 -5.25
N GLU A 231 -17.44 5.68 -6.31
CA GLU A 231 -16.89 6.58 -7.31
C GLU A 231 -17.74 7.85 -7.36
N PHE A 232 -17.08 8.99 -7.60
CA PHE A 232 -17.65 10.32 -7.55
C PHE A 232 -18.96 10.46 -8.35
N HIS A 233 -19.06 9.79 -9.50
CA HIS A 233 -20.18 9.87 -10.43
C HIS A 233 -21.27 8.81 -10.19
N ASP A 234 -21.15 7.97 -9.15
CA ASP A 234 -22.19 6.98 -8.81
C ASP A 234 -23.55 7.63 -8.52
N GLY A 235 -23.54 8.80 -7.88
CA GLY A 235 -24.71 9.66 -7.68
C GLY A 235 -24.81 10.80 -8.69
N GLY A 236 -24.15 10.68 -9.83
CA GLY A 236 -24.03 11.74 -10.84
C GLY A 236 -22.94 12.75 -10.59
N GLY A 237 -22.38 12.83 -9.38
CA GLY A 237 -21.33 13.79 -9.02
C GLY A 237 -21.63 14.49 -7.70
N TRP A 238 -20.56 14.91 -7.01
CA TRP A 238 -20.54 15.71 -5.76
C TRP A 238 -21.18 15.08 -4.52
N SER A 239 -22.15 14.18 -4.67
CA SER A 239 -22.71 13.34 -3.61
C SER A 239 -23.47 12.18 -4.24
N LEU A 240 -23.88 11.23 -3.40
CA LEU A 240 -24.83 10.19 -3.76
C LEU A 240 -25.75 9.86 -2.59
N TRP A 241 -26.95 9.36 -2.92
CA TRP A 241 -27.80 8.67 -1.96
C TRP A 241 -27.74 7.16 -2.19
N ALA A 242 -27.70 6.40 -1.10
CA ALA A 242 -27.72 4.94 -1.13
C ALA A 242 -28.35 4.36 0.15
N SER A 243 -28.72 3.08 0.12
CA SER A 243 -29.09 2.37 1.35
C SER A 243 -27.84 2.13 2.20
N GLY A 244 -27.88 2.40 3.49
CA GLY A 244 -26.76 2.13 4.39
C GLY A 244 -26.85 2.94 5.68
N ASN A 245 -26.09 2.47 6.67
CA ASN A 245 -25.87 3.17 7.93
C ASN A 245 -24.38 3.42 8.07
N LEU A 246 -23.95 4.67 7.92
CA LEU A 246 -22.55 5.04 7.99
C LEU A 246 -22.25 5.78 9.30
N PRO A 247 -21.07 5.57 9.91
CA PRO A 247 -20.63 6.39 11.04
C PRO A 247 -20.47 7.86 10.62
N ALA A 248 -20.44 8.77 11.58
CA ALA A 248 -20.03 10.14 11.28
C ALA A 248 -18.54 10.14 10.89
N GLY A 249 -18.16 10.96 9.90
CA GLY A 249 -16.77 11.09 9.50
C GLY A 249 -16.59 11.20 7.99
N ARG A 250 -15.33 11.03 7.57
CA ARG A 250 -14.86 11.08 6.19
C ARG A 250 -14.37 9.71 5.74
N PHE A 251 -14.50 9.45 4.44
CA PHE A 251 -14.19 8.18 3.83
C PHE A 251 -13.40 8.39 2.55
N TRP A 252 -12.45 7.50 2.28
CA TRP A 252 -11.83 7.43 0.96
C TRP A 252 -12.90 7.10 -0.08
N THR A 253 -12.90 7.86 -1.18
CA THR A 253 -13.72 7.61 -2.37
C THR A 253 -12.84 7.79 -3.61
N SER A 254 -13.31 7.40 -4.78
CA SER A 254 -12.55 7.51 -6.03
C SER A 254 -13.15 8.55 -6.98
N ILE A 255 -12.31 9.04 -7.90
CA ILE A 255 -12.72 9.85 -9.05
C ILE A 255 -11.91 9.40 -10.27
N ASN A 256 -12.58 9.12 -11.38
CA ASN A 256 -11.94 8.52 -12.55
C ASN A 256 -11.49 9.54 -13.62
N ASP A 257 -11.88 10.81 -13.49
CA ASP A 257 -11.60 11.88 -14.45
C ASP A 257 -10.75 13.02 -13.86
N GLN A 258 -10.25 12.85 -12.62
CA GLN A 258 -9.38 13.80 -11.94
C GLN A 258 -8.22 13.09 -11.22
N PRO A 259 -7.09 13.78 -10.97
CA PRO A 259 -5.94 13.20 -10.31
C PRO A 259 -6.07 13.12 -8.77
N ALA A 260 -7.27 13.19 -8.19
CA ALA A 260 -7.48 13.24 -6.74
C ALA A 260 -7.67 11.88 -6.04
N ASN A 261 -6.92 10.84 -6.44
CA ASN A 261 -6.92 9.55 -5.74
C ASN A 261 -5.57 9.33 -5.04
N PRO A 262 -5.52 8.59 -3.93
CA PRO A 262 -4.26 8.29 -3.24
C PRO A 262 -3.18 7.61 -4.10
N TRP A 263 -3.56 6.99 -5.22
CA TRP A 263 -2.68 6.27 -6.14
C TRP A 263 -2.21 7.07 -7.35
N ASN A 264 -2.59 8.35 -7.47
CA ASN A 264 -2.20 9.19 -8.60
C ASN A 264 -0.86 9.92 -8.38
#